data_AF-A0AAW2GWJ4-F1
#
_entry.id   AF-A0AAW2GWJ4-F1
#
_cell.length_a   1.000
_cell.length_b   1.000
_cell.length_c   1.000
_cell.angle_alpha   90.00
_cell.angle_beta   90.00
_cell.angle_gamma   90.00
#
_symmetry.space_group_name_H-M   'P 1'
#
loop_
_entity.id
_entity.type
_entity.pdbx_description
1 polymer ?
#
loop_
_entity_poly.entity_id
_entity_poly.type
_entity_poly.pdbx_seq_one_letter_code
_entity_poly.pdbx_strand_id
1 'polypeptide(L)'
;MVAFVKRMSTLALQSQHNATLESLGIIKQVIQLGKAAHVLLDTDCTGDGHYQVEIEEPDYCNAHCTALYELVALQRHYHSVVRQLAKNIAYTTPTSGEGSLTTEIAKLSPEELYKEYDPSGVVFKPAVPIPKKTSVKKAPANYSMSSKLEEYVNTVDVENLFADGHVDFYEACKNT
;
A
#
# COMPACT_ATOMS: atom_id res chain seq x y z
N MET A 1 8.98 15.38 8.97
CA MET A 1 7.80 14.64 9.51
C MET A 1 7.04 13.86 8.44
N VAL A 2 6.65 14.51 7.32
CA VAL A 2 5.93 13.88 6.20
C VAL A 2 6.65 12.65 5.64
N ALA A 3 7.97 12.76 5.40
CA ALA A 3 8.80 11.64 4.95
C ALA A 3 8.78 10.43 5.87
N PHE A 4 8.81 10.64 7.19
CA PHE A 4 8.73 9.55 8.17
C PHE A 4 7.39 8.82 8.09
N VAL A 5 6.28 9.55 7.97
CA VAL A 5 4.94 8.95 7.79
C VAL A 5 4.90 8.11 6.52
N LYS A 6 5.41 8.64 5.41
CA LYS A 6 5.47 7.92 4.14
C LYS A 6 6.29 6.62 4.25
N ARG A 7 7.52 6.71 4.77
CA ARG A 7 8.40 5.54 4.97
C ARG A 7 7.81 4.49 5.92
N MET A 8 7.26 4.91 7.05
CA MET A 8 6.59 3.98 7.99
C MET A 8 5.40 3.29 7.35
N SER A 9 4.63 4.00 6.52
CA SER A 9 3.49 3.40 5.81
C SER A 9 3.94 2.36 4.79
N THR A 10 5.06 2.60 4.09
CA THR A 10 5.67 1.62 3.19
C THR A 10 6.18 0.39 3.96
N LEU A 11 6.81 0.58 5.12
CA LEU A 11 7.23 -0.52 6.01
C LEU A 11 6.04 -1.34 6.52
N ALA A 12 4.92 -0.68 6.84
CA ALA A 12 3.72 -1.32 7.33
C ALA A 12 3.14 -2.32 6.31
N LEU A 13 3.34 -2.12 5.00
CA LEU A 13 2.91 -3.09 3.99
C LEU A 13 3.67 -4.42 4.03
N GLN A 14 4.91 -4.42 4.53
CA GLN A 14 5.78 -5.59 4.57
C GLN A 14 5.81 -6.27 5.95
N SER A 15 5.10 -5.70 6.92
CA SER A 15 5.12 -6.12 8.31
C SER A 15 3.98 -7.09 8.64
N GLN A 16 4.11 -7.85 9.72
CA GLN A 16 2.99 -8.62 10.27
C GLN A 16 1.90 -7.68 10.83
N HIS A 17 0.68 -8.20 11.05
CA HIS A 17 -0.48 -7.37 11.42
C HIS A 17 -0.30 -6.63 12.75
N ASN A 18 0.35 -7.22 13.76
CA ASN A 18 0.69 -6.56 15.02
C ASN A 18 1.59 -5.33 14.81
N ALA A 19 2.70 -5.48 14.10
CA ALA A 19 3.62 -4.39 13.77
C ALA A 19 2.98 -3.34 12.84
N THR A 20 2.11 -3.78 11.93
CA THR A 20 1.31 -2.90 11.06
C THR A 20 0.35 -2.05 11.89
N LEU A 21 -0.32 -2.64 12.88
CA LEU A 21 -1.25 -1.93 13.77
C LEU A 21 -0.52 -0.91 14.63
N GLU A 22 0.65 -1.25 15.17
CA GLU A 22 1.52 -0.31 15.87
C GLU A 22 1.90 0.88 14.96
N SER A 23 2.43 0.58 13.77
CA SER A 23 2.84 1.59 12.79
C SER A 23 1.68 2.52 12.41
N LEU A 24 0.49 1.96 12.14
CA LEU A 24 -0.72 2.74 11.88
C LEU A 24 -1.19 3.53 13.11
N GLY A 25 -1.01 3.00 14.32
CA GLY A 25 -1.28 3.70 15.58
C GLY A 25 -0.40 4.96 15.73
N ILE A 26 0.88 4.86 15.38
CA ILE A 26 1.81 6.00 15.37
C ILE A 26 1.41 7.00 14.28
N ILE A 27 1.16 6.53 13.05
CA ILE A 27 0.73 7.39 11.93
C ILE A 27 -0.56 8.15 12.26
N LYS A 28 -1.54 7.47 12.88
CA LYS A 28 -2.79 8.07 13.36
C LYS A 28 -2.50 9.21 14.34
N GLN A 29 -1.62 9.01 15.33
CA GLN A 29 -1.27 10.06 16.27
C GLN A 29 -0.58 11.24 15.57
N VAL A 30 0.34 10.98 14.64
CA VAL A 30 1.01 12.03 13.87
C VAL A 30 0.01 12.84 13.05
N ILE A 31 -0.97 12.20 12.42
CA ILE A 31 -2.03 12.88 11.65
C ILE A 31 -3.00 13.64 12.56
N GLN A 32 -3.28 13.15 13.76
CA GLN A 32 -4.11 13.83 14.75
C GLN A 32 -3.44 15.09 15.31
N LEU A 33 -2.13 15.04 15.55
CA LEU A 33 -1.37 16.14 16.15
C LEU A 33 -0.83 17.13 15.10
N GLY A 34 -0.48 16.64 13.92
CA GLY A 34 0.29 17.37 12.92
C GLY A 34 -0.44 17.56 11.60
N LYS A 35 -0.85 18.79 11.30
CA LYS A 35 -1.47 19.15 10.02
C LYS A 35 -0.54 18.97 8.81
N ALA A 36 0.78 19.03 9.01
CA ALA A 36 1.74 18.87 7.92
C ALA A 36 1.66 17.48 7.25
N ALA A 37 1.22 16.43 7.96
CA ALA A 37 1.06 15.11 7.38
C ALA A 37 -0.23 14.96 6.56
N HIS A 38 -1.17 15.91 6.62
CA HIS A 38 -2.43 15.87 5.86
C HIS A 38 -2.21 15.98 4.36
N VAL A 39 -1.11 16.63 3.91
CA VAL A 39 -0.74 16.69 2.49
C VAL A 39 -0.64 15.32 1.84
N LEU A 40 -0.32 14.28 2.62
CA LEU A 40 -0.23 12.91 2.11
C LEU A 40 -1.59 12.23 1.90
N LEU A 41 -2.66 12.77 2.49
CA LEU A 41 -4.02 12.23 2.35
C LEU A 41 -4.69 12.80 1.09
N ASP A 42 -4.21 13.93 0.60
CA ASP A 42 -4.63 14.50 -0.67
C ASP A 42 -3.91 13.77 -1.82
N THR A 43 -4.67 13.44 -2.86
CA THR A 43 -4.10 12.81 -4.07
C THR A 43 -3.43 13.83 -5.00
N ASP A 44 -3.73 15.11 -4.80
CA ASP A 44 -3.19 16.20 -5.60
C ASP A 44 -1.79 16.54 -5.08
N CYS A 45 -0.77 16.09 -5.81
CA CYS A 45 0.61 16.38 -5.47
C CYS A 45 0.88 17.89 -5.65
N THR A 46 1.05 18.61 -4.54
CA THR A 46 1.45 20.02 -4.55
C THR A 46 2.97 20.12 -4.51
N GLY A 47 3.64 20.13 -5.66
CA GLY A 47 5.08 20.31 -5.73
C GLY A 47 5.67 19.97 -7.09
N ASP A 48 6.87 20.51 -7.36
CA ASP A 48 7.68 20.11 -8.50
C ASP A 48 8.59 18.94 -8.09
N GLY A 49 8.77 17.97 -8.99
CA GLY A 49 9.56 16.76 -8.74
C GLY A 49 8.79 15.53 -8.21
N HIS A 50 9.55 14.53 -7.80
CA HIS A 50 9.04 13.20 -7.42
C HIS A 50 9.65 12.71 -6.10
N TYR A 51 8.86 11.95 -5.34
CA TYR A 51 9.34 11.32 -4.10
C TYR A 51 10.43 10.28 -4.39
N GLN A 52 11.56 10.39 -3.70
CA GLN A 52 12.74 9.53 -3.83
C GLN A 52 13.00 8.82 -2.49
N VAL A 53 12.67 7.53 -2.42
CA VAL A 53 12.73 6.75 -1.17
C VAL A 53 14.17 6.49 -0.72
N GLU A 54 15.10 6.46 -1.67
CA GLU A 54 16.53 6.16 -1.53
C GLU A 54 17.35 7.26 -0.87
N ILE A 55 16.87 8.52 -0.89
CA ILE A 55 17.54 9.63 -0.21
C ILE A 55 17.40 9.42 1.29
N GLU A 56 18.49 9.40 2.04
CA GLU A 56 18.46 9.18 3.49
C GLU A 56 17.82 10.38 4.22
N GLU A 57 18.18 11.59 3.82
CA GLU A 57 17.68 12.83 4.40
C GLU A 57 16.17 13.02 4.18
N PRO A 58 15.36 13.07 5.25
CA PRO A 58 13.90 13.15 5.14
C PRO A 58 13.40 14.48 4.56
N ASP A 59 14.21 15.53 4.58
CA ASP A 59 13.84 16.85 4.06
C ASP A 59 14.07 16.98 2.55
N TYR A 60 14.93 16.14 1.96
CA TYR A 60 15.28 16.18 0.53
C TYR A 60 14.60 15.11 -0.32
N CYS A 61 13.92 14.14 0.30
CA CYS A 61 13.27 13.04 -0.43
C CYS A 61 11.96 13.44 -1.14
N ASN A 62 11.52 14.71 -1.08
CA ASN A 62 10.28 15.20 -1.72
C ASN A 62 9.00 14.44 -1.31
N ALA A 63 8.89 14.07 -0.02
CA ALA A 63 7.72 13.33 0.48
C ALA A 63 6.38 14.09 0.40
N HIS A 64 6.40 15.41 0.19
CA HIS A 64 5.20 16.21 -0.03
C HIS A 64 4.67 16.11 -1.47
N CYS A 65 5.47 15.63 -2.42
CA CYS A 65 5.09 15.42 -3.83
C CYS A 65 4.45 14.04 -4.07
N THR A 66 3.98 13.36 -3.02
CA THR A 66 3.35 12.03 -3.11
C THR A 66 2.19 11.91 -2.13
N ALA A 67 1.40 10.85 -2.28
CA ALA A 67 0.26 10.54 -1.42
C ALA A 67 0.46 9.18 -0.72
N LEU A 68 -0.36 8.91 0.31
CA LEU A 68 -0.37 7.67 1.09
C LEU A 68 -1.18 6.55 0.42
N TYR A 69 -0.74 6.14 -0.77
CA TYR A 69 -1.36 5.03 -1.51
C TYR A 69 -1.31 3.69 -0.74
N GLU A 70 -0.38 3.54 0.21
CA GLU A 70 -0.28 2.38 1.09
C GLU A 70 -1.57 2.14 1.89
N LEU A 71 -2.28 3.20 2.27
CA LEU A 71 -3.55 3.08 3.00
C LEU A 71 -4.61 2.34 2.18
N VAL A 72 -4.62 2.49 0.86
CA VAL A 72 -5.58 1.80 -0.03
C VAL A 72 -5.35 0.29 0.00
N ALA A 73 -4.09 -0.13 0.00
CA ALA A 73 -3.73 -1.54 0.14
C ALA A 73 -4.07 -2.06 1.55
N LEU A 74 -3.76 -1.30 2.60
CA LEU A 74 -4.03 -1.67 3.99
C LEU A 74 -5.54 -1.73 4.32
N GLN A 75 -6.38 -0.97 3.64
CA GLN A 75 -7.84 -1.09 3.73
C GLN A 75 -8.37 -2.44 3.22
N ARG A 76 -7.57 -3.19 2.45
CA ARG A 76 -7.88 -4.54 1.93
C ARG A 76 -7.08 -5.64 2.64
N HIS A 77 -6.38 -5.30 3.71
CA HIS A 77 -5.58 -6.23 4.50
C HIS A 77 -6.43 -7.37 5.09
N TYR A 78 -5.86 -8.57 5.30
CA TYR A 78 -6.61 -9.73 5.81
C TYR A 78 -7.18 -9.50 7.22
N HIS A 79 -6.42 -8.78 8.06
CA HIS A 79 -6.79 -8.44 9.42
C HIS A 79 -7.81 -7.30 9.46
N SER A 80 -8.98 -7.50 10.09
CA SER A 80 -10.06 -6.51 10.08
C SER A 80 -9.73 -5.21 10.82
N VAL A 81 -8.95 -5.29 11.90
CA VAL A 81 -8.55 -4.10 12.68
C VAL A 81 -7.58 -3.23 11.89
N VAL A 82 -6.70 -3.83 11.07
CA VAL A 82 -5.82 -3.08 10.16
C VAL A 82 -6.65 -2.30 9.15
N ARG A 83 -7.67 -2.96 8.57
CA ARG A 83 -8.61 -2.29 7.65
C ARG A 83 -9.31 -1.11 8.31
N GLN A 84 -9.73 -1.26 9.58
CA GLN A 84 -10.39 -0.20 10.35
C GLN A 84 -9.46 0.99 10.62
N LEU A 85 -8.22 0.75 11.08
CA LEU A 85 -7.23 1.82 11.29
C LEU A 85 -6.89 2.53 9.97
N ALA A 86 -6.64 1.78 8.90
CA ALA A 86 -6.33 2.36 7.59
C ALA A 86 -7.49 3.22 7.05
N LYS A 87 -8.74 2.78 7.24
CA LYS A 87 -9.92 3.59 6.92
C LYS A 87 -10.00 4.84 7.82
N ASN A 88 -9.78 4.71 9.13
CA ASN A 88 -9.81 5.84 10.04
C ASN A 88 -8.80 6.93 9.66
N ILE A 89 -7.57 6.53 9.33
CA ILE A 89 -6.51 7.46 8.92
C ILE A 89 -6.87 8.15 7.61
N ALA A 90 -7.34 7.40 6.61
CA ALA A 90 -7.76 7.96 5.33
C ALA A 90 -8.90 8.99 5.47
N TYR A 91 -9.74 8.86 6.49
CA TYR A 91 -10.82 9.79 6.79
C TYR A 91 -10.39 10.95 7.71
N THR A 92 -9.08 11.23 7.84
CA THR A 92 -8.52 12.25 8.76
C THR A 92 -8.82 12.00 10.24
N THR A 93 -8.87 10.72 10.65
CA THR A 93 -8.97 10.27 12.05
C THR A 93 -10.21 10.76 12.81
N PRO A 94 -11.43 10.59 12.26
CA PRO A 94 -12.65 11.09 12.88
C PRO A 94 -12.93 10.33 14.18
N THR A 95 -13.47 11.05 15.17
CA THR A 95 -13.87 10.50 16.48
C THR A 95 -15.31 9.97 16.49
N SER A 96 -16.10 10.28 15.47
CA SER A 96 -17.51 9.87 15.35
C SER A 96 -17.93 9.84 13.88
N GLY A 97 -18.94 9.03 13.56
CA GLY A 97 -19.49 8.91 12.22
C GLY A 97 -18.75 7.90 11.34
N GLU A 98 -18.82 8.09 10.02
CA GLU A 98 -18.16 7.16 9.10
C GLU A 98 -16.63 7.22 9.25
N GLY A 99 -15.99 6.05 9.31
CA GLY A 99 -14.55 5.94 9.47
C GLY A 99 -14.07 6.07 10.91
N SER A 100 -14.95 6.29 11.90
CA SER A 100 -14.55 6.24 13.31
C SER A 100 -14.20 4.83 13.76
N LEU A 101 -13.24 4.71 14.67
CA LEU A 101 -12.87 3.44 15.31
C LEU A 101 -13.84 3.08 16.43
N THR A 102 -13.93 1.79 16.76
CA THR A 102 -14.63 1.37 17.98
C THR A 102 -13.89 1.90 19.21
N THR A 103 -14.62 2.13 20.30
CA THR A 103 -14.06 2.68 21.55
C THR A 103 -12.95 1.80 22.14
N GLU A 104 -13.01 0.49 21.91
CA GLU A 104 -12.00 -0.47 22.35
C GLU A 104 -10.66 -0.23 21.63
N ILE A 105 -10.68 -0.17 20.30
CA ILE A 105 -9.48 0.04 19.48
C ILE A 105 -8.94 1.47 19.65
N ALA A 106 -9.83 2.46 19.73
CA ALA A 106 -9.46 3.87 19.80
C ALA A 106 -8.67 4.25 21.07
N LYS A 107 -8.82 3.48 22.16
CA LYS A 107 -8.16 3.72 23.45
C LYS A 107 -6.76 3.10 23.54
N LEU A 108 -6.43 2.14 22.67
CA LEU A 108 -5.15 1.45 22.69
C LEU A 108 -4.04 2.35 22.17
N SER A 109 -2.93 2.40 22.90
CA SER A 109 -1.66 2.95 22.43
C SER A 109 -1.02 2.04 21.35
N PRO A 110 -0.04 2.52 20.58
CA PRO A 110 0.64 1.71 19.56
C PRO A 110 1.27 0.44 20.13
N GLU A 111 1.90 0.54 21.31
CA GLU A 111 2.50 -0.61 21.98
C GLU A 111 1.45 -1.62 22.46
N GLU A 112 0.30 -1.14 22.95
CA GLU A 112 -0.82 -2.02 23.33
C GLU A 112 -1.44 -2.67 22.10
N LEU A 113 -1.56 -1.97 20.97
CA LEU A 113 -1.99 -2.53 19.69
C LEU A 113 -1.03 -3.65 19.24
N TYR A 114 0.28 -3.47 19.38
CA TYR A 114 1.25 -4.52 19.06
C TYR A 114 1.03 -5.78 19.90
N LYS A 115 0.91 -5.60 21.23
CA LYS A 115 0.80 -6.71 22.19
C LYS A 115 -0.55 -7.42 22.12
N GLU A 116 -1.65 -6.68 22.00
CA GLU A 116 -3.00 -7.25 21.99
C GLU A 116 -3.22 -8.16 20.78
N TYR A 117 -2.64 -7.78 19.64
CA TYR A 117 -2.81 -8.42 18.34
C TYR A 117 -1.62 -9.29 17.92
N ASP A 118 -0.77 -9.73 18.86
CA ASP A 118 0.36 -10.61 18.58
C ASP A 118 -0.10 -12.01 18.09
N PRO A 119 0.33 -12.47 16.89
CA PRO A 119 -0.03 -13.78 16.37
C PRO A 119 0.61 -14.98 17.09
N SER A 120 1.58 -14.76 17.98
CA SER A 120 2.32 -15.84 18.66
C SER A 120 1.42 -16.77 19.48
N GLY A 121 0.24 -16.29 19.90
CA GLY A 121 -0.76 -17.04 20.67
C GLY A 121 -1.60 -18.06 19.88
N VAL A 122 -1.21 -18.43 18.66
CA VAL A 122 -1.85 -19.45 17.78
C VAL A 122 -3.30 -19.11 17.33
N VAL A 123 -3.86 -17.97 17.75
CA VAL A 123 -5.20 -17.52 17.38
C VAL A 123 -5.16 -16.04 16.98
N PHE A 124 -5.60 -15.74 15.75
CA PHE A 124 -5.78 -14.35 15.32
C PHE A 124 -6.95 -13.70 16.06
N LYS A 125 -6.73 -12.48 16.55
CA LYS A 125 -7.78 -11.66 17.18
C LYS A 125 -8.10 -10.46 16.28
N PRO A 126 -9.31 -10.30 15.72
CA PRO A 126 -10.36 -11.30 15.61
C PRO A 126 -9.97 -12.38 14.59
N ALA A 127 -10.70 -13.49 14.62
CA ALA A 127 -10.50 -14.58 13.67
C ALA A 127 -10.58 -14.05 12.22
N VAL A 128 -9.56 -14.36 11.42
CA VAL A 128 -9.51 -13.94 10.01
C VAL A 128 -10.59 -14.71 9.25
N PRO A 129 -11.48 -14.02 8.51
CA PRO A 129 -12.53 -14.69 7.77
C PRO A 129 -11.93 -15.57 6.66
N ILE A 130 -12.41 -16.80 6.57
CA ILE A 130 -12.01 -17.74 5.53
C ILE A 130 -12.43 -17.13 4.17
N PRO A 131 -11.52 -17.08 3.16
CA PRO A 131 -11.87 -16.61 1.83
C PRO A 131 -13.08 -17.38 1.30
N LYS A 132 -14.16 -16.64 0.95
CA LYS A 132 -15.34 -17.25 0.36
C LYS A 132 -14.95 -17.84 -0.99
N LYS A 133 -15.21 -19.13 -1.21
CA LYS A 133 -15.11 -19.78 -2.52
C LYS A 133 -16.14 -19.14 -3.45
N THR A 134 -15.74 -18.05 -4.09
CA THR A 134 -16.55 -17.40 -5.11
C THR A 134 -16.28 -18.17 -6.39
N SER A 135 -17.31 -18.68 -7.05
CA SER A 135 -17.16 -19.15 -8.42
C SER A 135 -16.70 -17.94 -9.23
N VAL A 136 -15.42 -17.90 -9.56
CA VAL A 136 -14.89 -16.86 -10.44
C VAL A 136 -15.67 -17.04 -11.75
N LYS A 137 -16.65 -16.18 -11.99
CA LYS A 137 -17.16 -15.99 -13.33
C LYS A 137 -15.93 -15.57 -14.10
N LYS A 138 -15.40 -16.46 -14.95
CA LYS A 138 -14.37 -16.09 -15.90
C LYS A 138 -14.95 -14.90 -16.64
N ALA A 139 -14.48 -13.70 -16.32
CA ALA A 139 -14.72 -12.58 -17.20
C ALA A 139 -14.17 -13.06 -18.55
N PRO A 140 -14.93 -12.98 -19.65
CA PRO A 140 -14.30 -13.13 -20.95
C PRO A 140 -13.15 -12.15 -20.93
N ALA A 141 -11.93 -12.67 -21.08
CA ALA A 141 -10.76 -11.84 -21.19
C ALA A 141 -10.89 -11.13 -22.54
N ASN A 142 -11.73 -10.10 -22.59
CA ASN A 142 -11.73 -9.13 -23.66
C ASN A 142 -10.53 -8.22 -23.36
N TYR A 143 -9.33 -8.80 -23.40
CA TYR A 143 -8.17 -7.99 -23.71
C TYR A 143 -8.47 -7.47 -25.11
N SER A 144 -8.76 -6.18 -25.22
CA SER A 144 -8.68 -5.52 -26.52
C SER A 144 -7.19 -5.37 -26.80
N MET A 145 -6.53 -6.46 -27.20
CA MET A 145 -5.23 -6.32 -27.82
C MET A 145 -5.48 -5.54 -29.09
N SER A 146 -4.89 -4.34 -29.19
CA SER A 146 -4.87 -3.69 -30.51
C SER A 146 -4.18 -4.65 -31.48
N SER A 147 -4.68 -4.79 -32.70
CA SER A 147 -4.07 -5.65 -33.72
C SER A 147 -2.57 -5.39 -33.88
N LYS A 148 -2.15 -4.14 -33.71
CA LYS A 148 -0.74 -3.72 -33.71
C LYS A 148 0.11 -4.34 -32.59
N LEU A 149 -0.47 -4.56 -31.41
CA LEU A 149 0.24 -5.13 -30.27
C LEU A 149 0.34 -6.65 -30.37
N GLU A 150 -0.64 -7.32 -30.96
CA GLU A 150 -0.51 -8.75 -31.31
C GLU A 150 0.60 -8.99 -32.33
N GLU A 151 0.66 -8.16 -33.37
CA GLU A 151 1.74 -8.20 -34.36
C GLU A 151 3.10 -8.02 -33.67
N TYR A 152 3.25 -6.99 -32.83
CA TYR A 152 4.48 -6.74 -32.08
C TYR A 152 4.89 -7.93 -31.18
N VAL A 153 3.98 -8.49 -30.39
CA VAL A 153 4.29 -9.64 -29.51
C VAL A 153 4.74 -10.85 -30.31
N ASN A 154 4.17 -11.07 -31.50
CA ASN A 154 4.55 -12.17 -32.38
C ASN A 154 5.89 -11.96 -33.11
N THR A 155 6.39 -10.71 -33.19
CA THR A 155 7.74 -10.43 -33.71
C THR A 155 8.86 -10.73 -32.72
N VAL A 156 8.54 -10.77 -31.42
CA VAL A 156 9.54 -10.99 -30.36
C VAL A 156 9.82 -12.48 -30.21
N ASP A 157 11.04 -12.89 -30.54
CA ASP A 157 11.50 -14.28 -30.42
C ASP A 157 11.86 -14.61 -28.96
N VAL A 158 10.87 -15.07 -28.19
CA VAL A 158 10.98 -15.30 -26.74
C VAL A 158 11.94 -16.46 -26.39
N GLU A 159 12.25 -17.35 -27.34
CA GLU A 159 13.09 -18.52 -27.09
C GLU A 159 14.58 -18.17 -26.88
N ASN A 160 15.07 -17.10 -27.52
CA ASN A 160 16.46 -16.66 -27.42
C ASN A 160 16.66 -15.41 -26.55
N LEU A 161 15.59 -14.83 -26.01
CA LEU A 161 15.63 -13.52 -25.35
C LEU A 161 16.56 -13.45 -24.13
N PHE A 162 16.80 -14.57 -23.47
CA PHE A 162 17.57 -14.64 -22.22
C PHE A 162 18.90 -15.40 -22.36
N ALA A 163 19.29 -15.80 -23.57
CA ALA A 163 20.47 -16.63 -23.79
C ALA A 163 21.78 -15.91 -23.39
N ASP A 164 21.86 -14.58 -23.57
CA ASP A 164 23.09 -13.80 -23.40
C ASP A 164 23.10 -12.88 -22.17
N GLY A 165 22.16 -13.06 -21.23
CA GLY A 165 22.13 -12.35 -19.94
C GLY A 165 21.79 -10.85 -20.00
N HIS A 166 21.79 -10.23 -21.18
CA HIS A 166 21.32 -8.88 -21.44
C HIS A 166 20.27 -8.89 -22.54
N VAL A 167 19.11 -8.27 -22.28
CA VAL A 167 17.98 -8.24 -23.21
C VAL A 167 17.85 -6.82 -23.78
N ASP A 168 18.28 -6.63 -25.03
CA ASP A 168 17.96 -5.42 -25.78
C ASP A 168 16.67 -5.62 -26.57
N PHE A 169 15.58 -5.01 -26.10
CA PHE A 169 14.26 -5.09 -26.74
C PHE A 169 14.21 -4.41 -28.11
N TYR A 170 15.16 -3.53 -28.44
CA TYR A 170 15.25 -2.91 -29.77
C TYR A 170 15.92 -3.83 -30.79
N GLU A 171 16.86 -4.67 -30.37
CA GLU A 171 17.55 -5.65 -31.24
C GLU A 171 16.74 -6.95 -31.43
N ALA A 172 15.91 -7.30 -30.44
CA ALA A 172 15.05 -8.49 -30.46
C ALA A 172 13.86 -8.40 -31.43
N CYS A 173 13.58 -7.20 -31.95
CA CYS A 173 12.61 -7.03 -33.04
C CYS A 173 13.27 -7.48 -34.34
N LYS A 174 12.89 -8.64 -34.88
CA LYS A 174 13.33 -9.08 -36.22
C LYS A 174 13.06 -7.95 -37.21
N ASN A 175 14.11 -7.43 -37.85
CA ASN A 175 14.00 -6.53 -38.99
C ASN A 175 13.01 -7.14 -39.98
N THR A 176 11.88 -6.47 -40.20
CA THR A 176 10.93 -6.75 -41.28
C THR A 176 11.62 -6.87 -42.63
#